data_AF-A0A5C9BQZ0-F1
#
_entry.id   AF-A0A5C9BQZ0-F1
#
_cell.length_a   1.000
_cell.length_b   1.000
_cell.length_c   1.000
_cell.angle_alpha   90.00
_cell.angle_beta   90.00
_cell.angle_gamma   90.00
#
_symmetry.space_group_name_H-M   'P 1'
#
loop_
_entity.id
_entity.type
_entity.pdbx_description
1 polymer ?
#
loop_
_entity_poly.entity_id
_entity_poly.type
_entity_poly.pdbx_seq_one_letter_code
_entity_poly.pdbx_strand_id
1 'polypeptide(L)'
;MLGSIIGDLAGSRFEGCSQNPKDAILFVRHQTTFTDCTIAVADALTNNQPVEETLRAWCKRYPDRGYGSRFRRWIYMPDEADRHSYGNGAAMRIAPVGLLAADERAVTRLTAMVTDVSHNHMEARRGAGQDLHDRDSYSESCQDTVPVALACALKASSFEEAIRNAIYIGGDTDTIACIAGGLAEALYGIPAPLVDESMAFLPGELQVVLRRLYATANRPMPLPVVAKQQPPPRPAGTFLDWLAEFFA
;
A
#
# COMPACT_ATOMS: atom_id res chain seq x y z
N MET A 1 -7.66 4.06 -0.81
CA MET A 1 -7.03 3.23 -1.87
C MET A 1 -6.37 4.10 -2.91
N LEU A 2 -7.00 5.18 -3.38
CA LEU A 2 -6.38 6.13 -4.30
C LEU A 2 -5.06 6.67 -3.75
N GLY A 3 -4.97 6.91 -2.44
CA GLY A 3 -3.71 7.30 -1.80
C GLY A 3 -2.61 6.25 -1.93
N SER A 4 -2.96 4.96 -1.85
CA SER A 4 -2.00 3.87 -2.08
C SER A 4 -1.51 3.82 -3.51
N ILE A 5 -2.39 4.00 -4.48
CA ILE A 5 -2.02 4.06 -5.90
C ILE A 5 -1.09 5.25 -6.17
N ILE A 6 -1.41 6.42 -5.60
CA ILE A 6 -0.54 7.60 -5.71
C ILE A 6 0.83 7.35 -5.10
N GLY A 7 0.87 6.71 -3.92
CA GLY A 7 2.13 6.38 -3.25
C GLY A 7 2.99 5.45 -4.07
N ASP A 8 2.42 4.35 -4.58
CA ASP A 8 3.06 3.39 -5.47
C ASP A 8 3.64 4.08 -6.72
N LEU A 9 2.82 4.87 -7.43
CA LEU A 9 3.25 5.67 -8.59
C LEU A 9 4.40 6.63 -8.26
N ALA A 10 4.31 7.34 -7.15
CA ALA A 10 5.31 8.34 -6.77
C ALA A 10 6.63 7.69 -6.32
N GLY A 11 6.55 6.53 -5.64
CA GLY A 11 7.69 5.79 -5.12
C GLY A 11 8.41 4.93 -6.17
N SER A 12 7.74 4.48 -7.24
CA SER A 12 8.29 3.51 -8.20
C SER A 12 9.61 3.91 -8.85
N ARG A 13 9.85 5.20 -9.07
CA ARG A 13 11.10 5.68 -9.70
C ARG A 13 12.30 5.59 -8.76
N PHE A 14 12.05 5.60 -7.46
CA PHE A 14 13.07 5.77 -6.43
C PHE A 14 13.46 4.48 -5.72
N GLU A 15 12.85 3.37 -6.15
CA GLU A 15 13.03 2.06 -5.56
C GLU A 15 14.52 1.64 -5.63
N GLY A 16 15.02 1.06 -4.56
CA GLY A 16 16.41 0.59 -4.44
C GLY A 16 17.45 1.67 -4.18
N CYS A 17 17.06 2.95 -4.16
CA CYS A 17 17.97 4.06 -3.83
C CYS A 17 18.10 4.23 -2.30
N SER A 18 19.32 4.46 -1.81
CA SER A 18 19.60 4.63 -0.37
C SER A 18 19.22 6.02 0.17
N GLN A 19 19.20 7.04 -0.69
CA GLN A 19 18.73 8.39 -0.38
C GLN A 19 18.09 9.02 -1.61
N ASN A 20 16.92 9.64 -1.43
CA ASN A 20 16.18 10.29 -2.51
C ASN A 20 15.94 11.78 -2.22
N PRO A 21 15.82 12.62 -3.26
CA PRO A 21 15.54 14.04 -3.07
C PRO A 21 14.13 14.25 -2.52
N LYS A 22 14.00 15.00 -1.42
CA LYS A 22 12.69 15.28 -0.80
C LYS A 22 11.79 16.16 -1.68
N ASP A 23 12.40 16.99 -2.53
CA ASP A 23 11.79 17.92 -3.47
C ASP A 23 11.59 17.35 -4.89
N ALA A 24 11.86 16.06 -5.08
CA ALA A 24 11.73 15.44 -6.39
C ALA A 24 10.29 15.57 -6.97
N ILE A 25 10.21 15.74 -8.29
CA ILE A 25 8.94 15.79 -9.04
C ILE A 25 8.27 14.43 -8.92
N LEU A 26 7.10 14.31 -8.29
CA LEU A 26 6.52 13.01 -7.92
C LEU A 26 6.23 12.09 -9.12
N PHE A 27 5.70 12.62 -10.21
CA PHE A 27 5.31 11.82 -11.37
C PHE A 27 6.09 12.21 -12.63
N VAL A 28 6.69 11.23 -13.30
CA VAL A 28 7.42 11.45 -14.55
C VAL A 28 7.00 10.39 -15.56
N ARG A 29 6.52 10.84 -16.73
CA ARG A 29 6.14 9.95 -17.84
C ARG A 29 7.30 9.01 -18.17
N HIS A 30 6.97 7.73 -18.39
CA HIS A 30 7.91 6.65 -18.71
C HIS A 30 8.91 6.26 -17.60
N GLN A 31 8.88 6.90 -16.42
CA GLN A 31 9.68 6.53 -15.25
C GLN A 31 8.83 6.12 -14.05
N THR A 32 7.54 6.48 -14.08
CA THR A 32 6.54 6.08 -13.09
C THR A 32 5.79 4.84 -13.57
N THR A 33 5.70 3.82 -12.72
CA THR A 33 4.88 2.62 -12.90
C THR A 33 4.05 2.39 -11.63
N PHE A 34 3.08 1.47 -11.69
CA PHE A 34 2.26 1.07 -10.54
C PHE A 34 2.14 -0.46 -10.53
N THR A 35 1.76 -0.99 -9.37
CA THR A 35 1.58 -2.40 -9.09
C THR A 35 0.09 -2.76 -9.17
N ASP A 36 -0.28 -3.67 -10.07
CA ASP A 36 -1.69 -4.02 -10.33
C ASP A 36 -2.36 -4.81 -9.20
N CYS A 37 -1.58 -5.28 -8.22
CA CYS A 37 -2.06 -6.15 -7.16
C CYS A 37 -3.17 -5.52 -6.32
N THR A 38 -3.07 -4.23 -6.00
CA THR A 38 -4.06 -3.51 -5.19
C THR A 38 -5.37 -3.35 -5.96
N ILE A 39 -5.31 -3.10 -7.27
CA ILE A 39 -6.47 -3.07 -8.16
C ILE A 39 -7.11 -4.46 -8.25
N ALA A 40 -6.31 -5.49 -8.43
CA ALA A 40 -6.83 -6.84 -8.58
C ALA A 40 -7.58 -7.33 -7.33
N VAL A 41 -7.09 -6.98 -6.13
CA VAL A 41 -7.80 -7.24 -4.87
C VAL A 41 -9.12 -6.47 -4.84
N ALA A 42 -9.12 -5.18 -5.23
CA ALA A 42 -10.36 -4.40 -5.29
C ALA A 42 -11.37 -5.00 -6.29
N ASP A 43 -10.92 -5.45 -7.45
CA ASP A 43 -11.74 -6.10 -8.47
C ASP A 43 -12.36 -7.41 -7.94
N ALA A 44 -11.54 -8.24 -7.29
CA ALA A 44 -11.99 -9.49 -6.69
C ALA A 44 -13.07 -9.25 -5.63
N LEU A 45 -12.81 -8.35 -4.68
CA LEU A 45 -13.73 -8.09 -3.57
C LEU A 45 -15.04 -7.44 -4.03
N THR A 46 -14.97 -6.49 -4.97
CA THR A 46 -16.18 -5.77 -5.43
C THR A 46 -17.09 -6.62 -6.32
N ASN A 47 -16.54 -7.61 -7.03
CA ASN A 47 -17.33 -8.54 -7.83
C ASN A 47 -17.59 -9.89 -7.15
N ASN A 48 -17.16 -10.05 -5.88
CA ASN A 48 -17.21 -11.33 -5.17
C ASN A 48 -16.57 -12.49 -5.96
N GLN A 49 -15.42 -12.20 -6.58
CA GLN A 49 -14.63 -13.17 -7.33
C GLN A 49 -13.50 -13.76 -6.47
N PRO A 50 -13.03 -14.97 -6.80
CA PRO A 50 -11.86 -15.55 -6.15
C PRO A 50 -10.61 -14.65 -6.27
N VAL A 51 -9.99 -14.34 -5.13
CA VAL A 51 -8.88 -13.38 -5.05
C VAL A 51 -7.64 -13.89 -5.78
N GLU A 52 -7.30 -15.17 -5.65
CA GLU A 52 -6.10 -15.77 -6.27
C GLU A 52 -6.18 -15.69 -7.80
N GLU A 53 -7.29 -16.11 -8.39
CA GLU A 53 -7.53 -16.14 -9.82
C GLU A 53 -7.56 -14.73 -10.40
N THR A 54 -8.24 -13.80 -9.72
CA THR A 54 -8.33 -12.40 -10.13
C THR A 54 -6.96 -11.73 -10.07
N LEU A 55 -6.23 -11.89 -8.96
CA LEU A 55 -4.87 -11.37 -8.80
C LEU A 55 -3.94 -11.86 -9.91
N ARG A 56 -3.96 -13.17 -10.20
CA ARG A 56 -3.15 -13.75 -11.28
C ARG A 56 -3.57 -13.25 -12.66
N ALA A 57 -4.87 -13.07 -12.91
CA ALA A 57 -5.35 -12.58 -14.20
C ALA A 57 -4.87 -11.15 -14.48
N TRP A 58 -4.95 -10.26 -13.49
CA TRP A 58 -4.41 -8.91 -13.59
C TRP A 58 -2.89 -8.90 -13.77
N CYS A 59 -2.15 -9.68 -12.96
CA CYS A 59 -0.70 -9.71 -13.08
C CYS A 59 -0.19 -10.32 -14.40
N LYS A 60 -0.95 -11.22 -15.02
CA LYS A 60 -0.65 -11.72 -16.38
C LYS A 60 -0.93 -10.69 -17.47
N ARG A 61 -1.91 -9.81 -17.26
CA ARG A 61 -2.25 -8.72 -18.19
C ARG A 61 -1.20 -7.62 -18.19
N TYR A 62 -0.55 -7.41 -17.04
CA TYR A 62 0.49 -6.41 -16.85
C TYR A 62 1.79 -7.06 -16.32
N PRO A 63 2.51 -7.84 -17.15
CA PRO A 63 3.62 -8.67 -16.68
C PRO A 63 4.87 -7.88 -16.26
N ASP A 64 5.04 -6.65 -16.75
CA ASP A 64 6.27 -5.85 -16.62
C ASP A 64 6.14 -4.75 -15.54
N ARG A 65 5.64 -5.12 -14.36
CA ARG A 65 5.29 -4.18 -13.27
C ARG A 65 6.08 -4.38 -11.98
N GLY A 66 7.33 -4.84 -12.08
CA GLY A 66 8.22 -4.95 -10.91
C GLY A 66 7.96 -6.17 -10.01
N TYR A 67 7.28 -7.20 -10.49
CA TYR A 67 7.00 -8.38 -9.66
C TYR A 67 8.27 -9.14 -9.23
N GLY A 68 8.47 -9.28 -7.93
CA GLY A 68 9.53 -10.09 -7.35
C GLY A 68 9.52 -11.54 -7.86
N SER A 69 10.69 -12.17 -7.94
CA SER A 69 10.90 -13.47 -8.62
C SER A 69 9.99 -14.60 -8.11
N ARG A 70 9.80 -14.70 -6.78
CA ARG A 70 8.90 -15.68 -6.16
C ARG A 70 7.44 -15.42 -6.49
N PHE A 71 7.02 -14.15 -6.47
CA PHE A 71 5.66 -13.77 -6.83
C PHE A 71 5.37 -14.02 -8.31
N ARG A 72 6.34 -13.71 -9.19
CA ARG A 72 6.27 -14.06 -10.61
C ARG A 72 6.11 -15.57 -10.82
N ARG A 73 6.86 -16.40 -10.10
CA ARG A 73 6.69 -17.86 -10.17
C ARG A 73 5.28 -18.28 -9.76
N TRP A 74 4.73 -17.72 -8.68
CA TRP A 74 3.35 -17.99 -8.25
C TRP A 74 2.30 -17.58 -9.28
N ILE A 75 2.47 -16.44 -9.96
CA ILE A 75 1.55 -16.00 -11.02
C ILE A 75 1.43 -17.05 -12.14
N TYR A 76 2.57 -17.58 -12.62
CA TYR A 76 2.61 -18.46 -13.78
C TYR A 76 2.53 -19.96 -13.44
N MET A 77 3.03 -20.37 -12.27
CA MET A 77 3.18 -21.77 -11.83
C MET A 77 2.67 -21.94 -10.39
N PRO A 78 1.36 -21.78 -10.13
CA PRO A 78 0.79 -21.71 -8.77
C PRO A 78 0.93 -23.01 -7.98
N ASP A 79 0.91 -24.16 -8.67
CA ASP A 79 0.98 -25.48 -8.04
C ASP A 79 2.39 -25.85 -7.58
N GLU A 80 3.40 -25.15 -8.10
CA GLU A 80 4.81 -25.33 -7.75
C GLU A 80 5.34 -24.22 -6.83
N ALA A 81 4.49 -23.23 -6.53
CA ALA A 81 4.92 -22.03 -5.83
C ALA A 81 4.93 -22.26 -4.33
N ASP A 82 6.09 -22.07 -3.71
CA ASP A 82 6.22 -21.99 -2.28
C ASP A 82 5.51 -20.74 -1.75
N ARG A 83 4.41 -20.95 -1.01
CA ARG A 83 3.55 -19.90 -0.44
C ARG A 83 4.10 -19.33 0.88
N HIS A 84 5.21 -19.87 1.42
CA HIS A 84 5.88 -19.38 2.62
C HIS A 84 6.76 -18.15 2.31
N SER A 85 6.09 -17.05 1.92
CA SER A 85 6.72 -15.76 1.70
C SER A 85 6.58 -14.85 2.92
N TYR A 86 7.66 -14.13 3.25
CA TYR A 86 7.72 -13.11 4.30
C TYR A 86 7.70 -11.68 3.73
N GLY A 87 7.55 -11.57 2.41
CA GLY A 87 7.59 -10.30 1.69
C GLY A 87 6.42 -9.38 2.05
N ASN A 88 6.65 -8.08 1.92
CA ASN A 88 5.68 -7.00 2.13
C ASN A 88 4.56 -6.95 1.07
N GLY A 89 4.65 -7.77 0.02
CA GLY A 89 3.66 -7.82 -1.07
C GLY A 89 2.24 -8.19 -0.64
N ALA A 90 2.06 -8.76 0.56
CA ALA A 90 0.75 -8.93 1.18
C ALA A 90 0.20 -7.61 1.78
N ALA A 91 1.05 -6.85 2.46
CA ALA A 91 0.69 -5.59 3.10
C ALA A 91 0.40 -4.48 2.08
N MET A 92 1.17 -4.42 0.98
CA MET A 92 1.03 -3.39 -0.05
C MET A 92 -0.34 -3.35 -0.73
N ARG A 93 -1.07 -4.47 -0.73
CA ARG A 93 -2.34 -4.64 -1.47
C ARG A 93 -3.58 -4.72 -0.59
N ILE A 94 -3.47 -4.41 0.70
CA ILE A 94 -4.58 -4.53 1.67
C ILE A 94 -5.50 -3.30 1.70
N ALA A 95 -5.12 -2.20 1.03
CA ALA A 95 -5.88 -0.94 1.03
C ALA A 95 -7.39 -1.08 0.69
N PRO A 96 -7.82 -1.97 -0.23
CA PRO A 96 -9.25 -2.19 -0.48
C PRO A 96 -10.01 -2.75 0.72
N VAL A 97 -9.35 -3.55 1.57
CA VAL A 97 -9.95 -4.10 2.80
C VAL A 97 -10.32 -2.98 3.76
N GLY A 98 -9.43 -2.00 3.95
CA GLY A 98 -9.69 -0.85 4.82
C GLY A 98 -10.87 0.02 4.36
N LEU A 99 -11.16 0.07 3.05
CA LEU A 99 -12.33 0.78 2.52
C LEU A 99 -13.63 -0.02 2.65
N LEU A 100 -13.58 -1.36 2.51
CA LEU A 100 -14.76 -2.22 2.46
C LEU A 100 -15.19 -2.78 3.81
N ALA A 101 -14.26 -2.94 4.75
CA ALA A 101 -14.56 -3.54 6.04
C ALA A 101 -15.46 -2.63 6.88
N ALA A 102 -16.58 -3.17 7.35
CA ALA A 102 -17.51 -2.45 8.22
C ALA A 102 -17.08 -2.45 9.70
N ASP A 103 -16.29 -3.45 10.11
CA ASP A 103 -15.83 -3.66 11.48
C ASP A 103 -14.48 -4.40 11.52
N GLU A 104 -13.86 -4.47 12.70
CA GLU A 104 -12.56 -5.14 12.93
C GLU A 104 -12.58 -6.63 12.54
N ARG A 105 -13.72 -7.32 12.73
CA ARG A 105 -13.87 -8.72 12.33
C ARG A 105 -13.83 -8.86 10.82
N ALA A 106 -14.47 -7.94 10.10
CA ALA A 106 -14.44 -7.86 8.64
C ALA A 106 -13.02 -7.53 8.15
N VAL A 107 -12.30 -6.61 8.80
CA VAL A 107 -10.88 -6.34 8.50
C VAL A 107 -10.07 -7.62 8.62
N THR A 108 -10.21 -8.36 9.73
CA THR A 108 -9.46 -9.60 9.98
C THR A 108 -9.75 -10.67 8.93
N ARG A 109 -11.04 -10.92 8.63
CA ARG A 109 -11.45 -11.92 7.64
C ARG A 109 -10.95 -11.58 6.23
N LEU A 110 -11.20 -10.35 5.78
CA LEU A 110 -10.81 -9.90 4.44
C LEU A 110 -9.29 -9.82 4.30
N THR A 111 -8.58 -9.39 5.34
CA THR A 111 -7.11 -9.41 5.37
C THR A 111 -6.61 -10.84 5.17
N ALA A 112 -7.09 -11.81 5.95
CA ALA A 112 -6.70 -13.22 5.78
C ALA A 112 -6.97 -13.73 4.36
N MET A 113 -8.15 -13.42 3.79
CA MET A 113 -8.49 -13.80 2.41
C MET A 113 -7.52 -13.25 1.36
N VAL A 114 -6.93 -12.07 1.59
CA VAL A 114 -6.02 -11.41 0.64
C VAL A 114 -4.55 -11.77 0.88
N THR A 115 -4.16 -12.02 2.14
CA THR A 115 -2.78 -12.38 2.48
C THR A 115 -2.49 -13.84 2.16
N ASP A 116 -3.41 -14.75 2.53
CA ASP A 116 -3.13 -16.19 2.57
C ASP A 116 -3.01 -16.82 1.17
N VAL A 117 -3.44 -16.12 0.10
CA VAL A 117 -3.30 -16.57 -1.29
C VAL A 117 -1.84 -16.66 -1.75
N SER A 118 -0.94 -15.83 -1.21
CA SER A 118 0.47 -15.82 -1.63
C SER A 118 1.48 -15.66 -0.48
N HIS A 119 1.02 -15.37 0.75
CA HIS A 119 1.85 -15.24 1.94
C HIS A 119 1.12 -15.96 3.09
N ASN A 120 1.46 -17.23 3.34
CA ASN A 120 0.81 -18.04 4.38
C ASN A 120 1.58 -18.10 5.71
N HIS A 121 2.61 -17.26 5.89
CA HIS A 121 3.40 -17.23 7.12
C HIS A 121 2.83 -16.25 8.16
N MET A 122 2.81 -16.66 9.44
CA MET A 122 2.30 -15.89 10.58
C MET A 122 2.89 -14.47 10.69
N GLU A 123 4.12 -14.31 10.22
CA GLU A 123 4.90 -13.08 10.29
C GLU A 123 4.49 -12.02 9.24
N ALA A 124 4.05 -12.43 8.05
CA ALA A 124 3.46 -11.50 7.08
C ALA A 124 2.15 -10.88 7.62
N ARG A 125 1.52 -11.53 8.61
CA ARG A 125 0.31 -11.05 9.30
C ARG A 125 0.59 -10.13 10.50
N ARG A 126 1.84 -10.04 10.97
CA ARG A 126 2.21 -9.40 12.27
C ARG A 126 2.98 -8.08 12.18
N GLY A 127 3.25 -7.57 10.98
CA GLY A 127 4.04 -6.36 10.67
C GLY A 127 4.42 -5.45 11.85
N ALA A 128 5.57 -5.73 12.49
CA ALA A 128 6.25 -4.90 13.50
C ALA A 128 7.67 -5.49 13.73
N GLY A 129 8.75 -4.80 14.04
CA GLY A 129 9.09 -3.40 14.27
C GLY A 129 10.58 -3.38 14.68
N GLN A 130 11.44 -2.64 13.97
CA GLN A 130 12.84 -2.40 14.35
C GLN A 130 13.27 -0.96 14.02
N ASP A 131 14.26 -0.47 14.75
CA ASP A 131 14.77 0.90 14.72
C ASP A 131 15.13 1.39 13.31
N LEU A 132 14.62 2.58 12.98
CA LEU A 132 14.50 3.12 11.62
C LEU A 132 15.78 3.79 11.06
N HIS A 133 16.95 3.60 11.67
CA HIS A 133 18.13 4.43 11.38
C HIS A 133 19.41 3.70 10.93
N ASP A 134 19.37 2.38 10.71
CA ASP A 134 20.59 1.61 10.42
C ASP A 134 20.41 0.59 9.29
N ARG A 135 20.06 1.05 8.07
CA ARG A 135 19.91 0.17 6.90
C ARG A 135 20.79 0.58 5.73
N ASP A 136 21.98 0.00 5.70
CA ASP A 136 22.83 -0.10 4.50
C ASP A 136 22.37 -1.24 3.56
N SER A 137 21.26 -1.93 3.84
CA SER A 137 20.73 -3.05 3.04
C SER A 137 19.26 -2.87 2.67
N TYR A 138 18.96 -3.03 1.37
CA TYR A 138 17.60 -3.11 0.81
C TYR A 138 16.87 -4.36 1.34
N SER A 139 15.62 -4.20 1.80
CA SER A 139 14.79 -5.28 2.37
C SER A 139 13.33 -5.12 1.95
N GLU A 140 12.74 -6.20 1.43
CA GLU A 140 11.32 -6.32 1.04
C GLU A 140 10.46 -6.96 2.14
N SER A 141 10.92 -6.99 3.40
CA SER A 141 10.20 -7.68 4.48
C SER A 141 9.05 -6.82 5.05
N CYS A 142 7.96 -7.47 5.49
CA CYS A 142 6.85 -6.79 6.16
C CYS A 142 7.30 -6.00 7.41
N GLN A 143 8.18 -6.58 8.22
CA GLN A 143 8.71 -6.00 9.47
C GLN A 143 9.51 -4.73 9.21
N ASP A 144 10.12 -4.67 8.04
CA ASP A 144 11.00 -3.59 7.63
C ASP A 144 10.26 -2.47 6.93
N THR A 145 9.08 -2.75 6.37
CA THR A 145 8.34 -1.83 5.48
C THR A 145 7.16 -1.16 6.19
N VAL A 146 6.33 -1.93 6.90
CA VAL A 146 5.07 -1.43 7.48
C VAL A 146 5.31 -0.36 8.55
N PRO A 147 6.22 -0.55 9.54
CA PRO A 147 6.46 0.44 10.58
C PRO A 147 7.01 1.77 10.01
N VAL A 148 7.89 1.68 9.00
CA VAL A 148 8.42 2.85 8.29
C VAL A 148 7.28 3.63 7.63
N ALA A 149 6.43 2.94 6.87
CA ALA A 149 5.31 3.56 6.16
C ALA A 149 4.32 4.25 7.12
N LEU A 150 4.00 3.58 8.24
CA LEU A 150 3.18 4.17 9.29
C LEU A 150 3.83 5.42 9.91
N ALA A 151 5.15 5.37 10.19
CA ALA A 151 5.87 6.52 10.71
C ALA A 151 5.89 7.70 9.71
N CYS A 152 6.06 7.43 8.41
CA CYS A 152 6.00 8.45 7.35
C CYS A 152 4.65 9.17 7.33
N ALA A 153 3.56 8.41 7.39
CA ALA A 153 2.21 8.95 7.39
C ALA A 153 1.92 9.72 8.69
N LEU A 154 2.16 9.12 9.85
CA LEU A 154 1.76 9.69 11.15
C LEU A 154 2.60 10.91 11.57
N LYS A 155 3.84 11.02 11.11
CA LYS A 155 4.69 12.20 11.35
C LYS A 155 4.42 13.35 10.37
N ALA A 156 3.68 13.11 9.28
CA ALA A 156 3.39 14.13 8.30
C ALA A 156 2.32 15.13 8.77
N SER A 157 2.31 16.29 8.13
CA SER A 157 1.29 17.33 8.27
C SER A 157 0.34 17.40 7.08
N SER A 158 0.64 16.68 6.00
CA SER A 158 -0.17 16.61 4.78
C SER A 158 0.04 15.29 4.05
N PHE A 159 -0.87 14.97 3.11
CA PHE A 159 -0.73 13.82 2.23
C PHE A 159 0.58 13.85 1.44
N GLU A 160 0.91 15.00 0.84
CA GLU A 160 2.12 15.13 0.03
C GLU A 160 3.39 14.94 0.88
N GLU A 161 3.41 15.48 2.11
CA GLU A 161 4.54 15.27 3.01
C GLU A 161 4.70 13.79 3.41
N ALA A 162 3.61 13.05 3.62
CA ALA A 162 3.67 11.61 3.90
C ALA A 162 4.34 10.84 2.76
N ILE A 163 3.95 11.13 1.51
CA ILE A 163 4.56 10.51 0.31
C ILE A 163 6.04 10.93 0.18
N ARG A 164 6.36 12.20 0.37
CA ARG A 164 7.74 12.69 0.30
C ARG A 164 8.63 12.09 1.37
N ASN A 165 8.11 11.88 2.59
CA ASN A 165 8.84 11.19 3.65
C ASN A 165 9.13 9.74 3.28
N ALA A 166 8.16 9.03 2.69
CA ALA A 166 8.34 7.66 2.23
C ALA A 166 9.42 7.55 1.13
N ILE A 167 9.41 8.47 0.15
CA ILE A 167 10.44 8.53 -0.89
C ILE A 167 11.81 8.84 -0.29
N TYR A 168 11.89 9.85 0.56
CA TYR A 168 13.15 10.33 1.15
C TYR A 168 13.91 9.25 1.94
N ILE A 169 13.19 8.38 2.65
CA ILE A 169 13.79 7.28 3.43
C ILE A 169 14.51 6.26 2.54
N GLY A 170 14.14 6.13 1.27
CA GLY A 170 14.78 5.20 0.36
C GLY A 170 14.39 3.73 0.60
N GLY A 171 15.12 2.82 -0.03
CA GLY A 171 14.83 1.40 0.00
C GLY A 171 13.65 1.03 -0.90
N ASP A 172 12.66 0.32 -0.35
CA ASP A 172 11.48 -0.15 -1.07
C ASP A 172 10.38 0.93 -1.16
N THR A 173 10.73 2.04 -1.81
CA THR A 173 10.00 3.31 -1.72
C THR A 173 8.59 3.25 -2.28
N ASP A 174 8.35 2.45 -3.31
CA ASP A 174 7.02 2.22 -3.89
C ASP A 174 6.09 1.54 -2.88
N THR A 175 6.55 0.48 -2.23
CA THR A 175 5.75 -0.21 -1.21
C THR A 175 5.55 0.65 0.04
N ILE A 176 6.62 1.31 0.53
CA ILE A 176 6.53 2.21 1.68
C ILE A 176 5.54 3.34 1.37
N ALA A 177 5.64 3.98 0.21
CA ALA A 177 4.75 5.07 -0.18
C ALA A 177 3.32 4.56 -0.45
N CYS A 178 3.14 3.36 -1.00
CA CYS A 178 1.83 2.72 -1.19
C CYS A 178 1.08 2.53 0.13
N ILE A 179 1.76 2.00 1.15
CA ILE A 179 1.17 1.82 2.47
C ILE A 179 0.93 3.18 3.15
N ALA A 180 1.93 4.06 3.14
CA ALA A 180 1.84 5.38 3.75
C ALA A 180 0.74 6.23 3.10
N GLY A 181 0.61 6.20 1.78
CA GLY A 181 -0.39 6.92 1.00
C GLY A 181 -1.81 6.44 1.29
N GLY A 182 -2.01 5.13 1.49
CA GLY A 182 -3.31 4.60 1.89
C GLY A 182 -3.80 5.16 3.22
N LEU A 183 -2.90 5.23 4.22
CA LEU A 183 -3.19 5.83 5.51
C LEU A 183 -3.30 7.35 5.43
N ALA A 184 -2.41 8.01 4.69
CA ALA A 184 -2.39 9.46 4.52
C ALA A 184 -3.66 9.98 3.85
N GLU A 185 -4.25 9.24 2.91
CA GLU A 185 -5.56 9.58 2.33
C GLU A 185 -6.64 9.66 3.41
N ALA A 186 -6.66 8.70 4.34
CA ALA A 186 -7.62 8.68 5.43
C ALA A 186 -7.38 9.79 6.47
N LEU A 187 -6.12 10.16 6.70
CA LEU A 187 -5.73 11.18 7.68
C LEU A 187 -5.88 12.62 7.15
N TYR A 188 -5.56 12.84 5.88
CA TYR A 188 -5.36 14.18 5.33
C TYR A 188 -6.24 14.50 4.11
N GLY A 189 -6.95 13.51 3.55
CA GLY A 189 -7.49 13.61 2.20
C GLY A 189 -6.38 13.72 1.14
N ILE A 190 -6.75 13.87 -0.13
CA ILE A 190 -5.79 14.00 -1.24
C ILE A 190 -6.00 15.33 -1.95
N PRO A 191 -4.96 16.17 -2.13
CA PRO A 191 -5.04 17.37 -2.96
C PRO A 191 -5.50 17.06 -4.39
N ALA A 192 -6.46 17.84 -4.91
CA ALA A 192 -7.01 17.64 -6.26
C ALA A 192 -5.94 17.56 -7.37
N PRO A 193 -4.87 18.39 -7.38
CA PRO A 193 -3.83 18.27 -8.39
C PRO A 193 -3.15 16.90 -8.43
N LEU A 194 -2.90 16.29 -7.26
CA LEU A 194 -2.30 14.95 -7.18
C LEU A 194 -3.27 13.86 -7.66
N VAL A 195 -4.58 14.05 -7.46
CA VAL A 195 -5.60 13.16 -8.01
C VAL A 195 -5.58 13.24 -9.53
N ASP A 196 -5.68 14.44 -10.09
CA ASP A 196 -5.77 14.64 -11.55
C ASP A 196 -4.52 14.13 -12.26
N GLU A 197 -3.34 14.42 -11.70
CA GLU A 197 -2.06 14.00 -12.27
C GLU A 197 -1.89 12.48 -12.21
N SER A 198 -2.15 11.85 -11.06
CA SER A 198 -2.01 10.39 -10.91
C SER A 198 -2.99 9.60 -11.77
N MET A 199 -4.24 10.07 -11.90
CA MET A 199 -5.26 9.40 -12.71
C MET A 199 -4.86 9.32 -14.20
N ALA A 200 -4.05 10.26 -14.69
CA ALA A 200 -3.55 10.25 -16.07
C ALA A 200 -2.55 9.11 -16.36
N PHE A 201 -1.97 8.48 -15.33
CA PHE A 201 -1.06 7.34 -15.47
C PHE A 201 -1.80 5.99 -15.47
N LEU A 202 -3.06 5.94 -15.05
CA LEU A 202 -3.82 4.70 -14.91
C LEU A 202 -4.57 4.36 -16.20
N PRO A 203 -4.45 3.13 -16.73
CA PRO A 203 -5.31 2.66 -17.80
C PRO A 203 -6.80 2.77 -17.43
N GLY A 204 -7.66 2.99 -18.43
CA GLY A 204 -9.10 3.21 -18.21
C GLY A 204 -9.78 2.10 -17.40
N GLU A 205 -9.40 0.84 -17.62
CA GLU A 205 -9.96 -0.30 -16.86
C GLU A 205 -9.62 -0.26 -15.37
N LEU A 206 -8.43 0.23 -14.98
CA LEU A 206 -8.07 0.41 -13.58
C LEU A 206 -8.90 1.52 -12.93
N GLN A 207 -9.11 2.62 -13.67
CA GLN A 207 -9.95 3.72 -13.18
C GLN A 207 -11.39 3.26 -12.94
N VAL A 208 -11.90 2.33 -13.75
CA VAL A 208 -13.22 1.72 -13.56
C VAL A 208 -13.27 0.90 -12.26
N VAL A 209 -12.28 0.03 -12.02
CA VAL A 209 -12.21 -0.76 -10.77
C VAL A 209 -12.13 0.16 -9.55
N LEU A 210 -11.29 1.19 -9.62
CA LEU A 210 -11.13 2.16 -8.55
C LEU A 210 -12.45 2.86 -8.23
N ARG A 211 -13.13 3.43 -9.23
CA ARG A 211 -14.43 4.10 -9.05
C ARG A 211 -15.49 3.14 -8.50
N ARG A 212 -15.52 1.89 -8.96
CA ARG A 212 -16.44 0.86 -8.46
C ARG A 212 -16.18 0.59 -6.98
N LEU A 213 -14.93 0.46 -6.54
CA LEU A 213 -14.62 0.22 -5.13
C LEU A 213 -15.18 1.31 -4.22
N TYR A 214 -14.93 2.58 -4.54
CA TYR A 214 -15.45 3.70 -3.74
C TYR A 214 -16.98 3.72 -3.71
N ALA A 215 -17.62 3.44 -4.85
CA ALA A 215 -19.08 3.32 -4.93
C ALA A 215 -19.62 2.16 -4.08
N THR A 216 -19.01 0.97 -4.15
CA THR A 216 -19.37 -0.20 -3.32
C THR A 216 -19.17 0.07 -1.84
N ALA A 217 -18.12 0.81 -1.47
CA ALA A 217 -17.86 1.22 -0.09
C ALA A 217 -18.79 2.35 0.40
N ASN A 218 -19.62 2.92 -0.48
CA ASN A 218 -20.43 4.11 -0.21
C ASN A 218 -19.58 5.29 0.33
N ARG A 219 -18.42 5.51 -0.28
CA ARG A 219 -17.48 6.59 0.06
C ARG A 219 -17.21 7.49 -1.16
N PRO A 220 -16.99 8.80 -0.97
CA PRO A 220 -16.57 9.68 -2.07
C PRO A 220 -15.12 9.40 -2.46
N MET A 221 -14.75 9.73 -3.71
CA MET A 221 -13.39 9.60 -4.24
C MET A 221 -12.89 10.97 -4.74
N PRO A 222 -11.79 11.53 -4.19
CA PRO A 222 -11.03 11.04 -3.03
C PRO A 222 -11.85 11.08 -1.72
N LEU A 223 -11.34 10.43 -0.67
CA LEU A 223 -11.90 10.60 0.68
C LEU A 223 -11.89 12.09 1.08
N PRO A 224 -12.90 12.56 1.83
CA PRO A 224 -12.96 13.95 2.24
C PRO A 224 -11.84 14.24 3.24
N VAL A 225 -11.36 15.48 3.26
CA VAL A 225 -10.39 15.93 4.25
C VAL A 225 -11.04 15.85 5.63
N VAL A 226 -10.43 15.08 6.53
CA VAL A 226 -10.84 14.99 7.94
C VAL A 226 -10.01 15.98 8.74
N ALA A 227 -10.62 16.68 9.71
CA ALA A 227 -9.88 17.55 10.62
C ALA A 227 -8.83 16.73 11.39
N LYS A 228 -7.59 17.21 11.41
CA LYS A 228 -6.44 16.54 12.04
C LYS A 228 -6.79 16.13 13.49
N GLN A 229 -6.90 14.82 13.74
CA GLN A 229 -6.77 14.31 15.09
C GLN A 229 -5.27 14.33 15.43
N GLN A 230 -4.88 15.17 16.38
CA GLN A 230 -3.52 15.09 16.92
C GLN A 230 -3.38 13.72 17.56
N PRO A 231 -2.35 12.95 17.19
CA PRO A 231 -2.13 11.71 17.90
C PRO A 231 -1.84 12.01 19.36
N PRO A 232 -2.28 11.13 20.30
CA PRO A 232 -2.00 11.31 21.70
C PRO A 232 -0.47 11.42 21.90
N PRO A 233 -0.01 12.17 22.90
CA PRO A 233 1.41 12.22 23.23
C PRO A 233 1.92 10.79 23.43
N ARG A 234 3.11 10.48 22.88
CA ARG A 234 3.67 9.12 22.94
C ARG A 234 3.74 8.65 24.41
N PRO A 235 2.97 7.63 24.82
CA PRO A 235 3.04 7.11 26.18
C PRO A 235 4.39 6.41 26.41
N ALA A 236 4.70 6.12 27.67
CA ALA A 236 5.82 5.25 28.04
C ALA A 236 5.50 3.79 27.64
N GLY A 237 5.58 3.48 26.35
CA GLY A 237 5.20 2.19 25.76
C GLY A 237 5.81 1.98 24.38
N THR A 238 5.53 0.83 23.78
CA THR A 238 6.00 0.50 22.43
C THR A 238 5.27 1.33 21.37
N PHE A 239 5.82 1.40 20.15
CA PHE A 239 5.14 2.03 19.02
C PHE A 239 3.76 1.40 18.74
N LEU A 240 3.59 0.10 19.01
CA LEU A 240 2.33 -0.61 18.85
C LEU A 240 1.29 -0.20 19.91
N ASP A 241 1.71 0.02 21.17
CA ASP A 241 0.81 0.47 22.23
C ASP A 241 0.25 1.86 21.91
N TRP A 242 1.10 2.75 21.39
CA TRP A 242 0.68 4.08 20.93
C TRP A 242 -0.26 4.03 19.72
N LEU A 243 -0.02 3.13 18.76
CA LEU A 243 -0.94 2.93 17.63
C LEU A 243 -2.30 2.42 18.11
N ALA A 244 -2.33 1.48 19.06
CA ALA A 244 -3.56 0.95 19.62
C ALA A 244 -4.39 2.05 20.32
N GLU A 245 -3.74 2.95 21.06
CA GLU A 245 -4.41 4.10 21.68
C GLU A 245 -4.91 5.15 20.67
N PHE A 246 -4.17 5.39 19.58
CA PHE A 246 -4.56 6.38 18.57
C PHE A 246 -5.78 5.95 17.75
N PHE A 247 -5.98 4.64 17.54
CA PHE A 247 -7.08 4.10 16.73
C PHE A 247 -8.24 3.50 17.55
N ALA A 248 -8.21 3.61 18.89
CA ALA A 248 -9.30 3.19 19.80
C ALA A 248 -10.41 4.25 19.89
#